data_AF-A0A1I0AT12-F1
#
_entry.id   AF-A0A1I0AT12-F1
#
_cell.length_a   1.000
_cell.length_b   1.000
_cell.length_c   1.000
_cell.angle_alpha   90.00
_cell.angle_beta   90.00
_cell.angle_gamma   90.00
#
_symmetry.space_group_name_H-M   'P 1'
#
loop_
_entity.id
_entity.type
_entity.pdbx_description
1 polymer ?
#
loop_
_entity_poly.entity_id
_entity_poly.type
_entity_poly.pdbx_seq_one_letter_code
_entity_poly.pdbx_strand_id
1 'polypeptide(L)' 'MTTLFIVLVVLFAALFILVPLLEKHASKGDAINESRISRWIIPLMAAVLILGILRHYFG' A
#
# COMPACT_ATOMS: atom_id res chain seq x y z
N MET A 1 -19.75 15.69 -23.94
CA MET A 1 -20.66 15.43 -22.80
C MET A 1 -20.97 13.95 -22.65
N THR A 2 -21.38 13.24 -23.70
CA THR A 2 -21.70 11.79 -23.67
C THR A 2 -20.56 10.90 -23.17
N THR A 3 -19.32 11.17 -23.59
CA THR A 3 -18.13 10.41 -23.16
C THR A 3 -17.87 10.52 -21.65
N LEU A 4 -18.10 11.70 -21.06
CA LEU A 4 -17.92 11.91 -19.61
C LEU A 4 -18.95 11.11 -18.82
N PHE A 5 -20.20 11.08 -19.29
CA PHE A 5 -21.26 10.27 -18.67
C PHE A 5 -20.96 8.77 -18.74
N ILE A 6 -20.45 8.28 -19.88
CA ILE A 6 -20.05 6.88 -20.04
C ILE A 6 -18.91 6.52 -19.09
N VAL A 7 -17.86 7.34 -19.02
CA VAL A 7 -16.73 7.09 -18.11
C VAL A 7 -17.19 7.10 -16.66
N LEU A 8 -18.08 8.02 -16.28
CA LEU A 8 -18.63 8.09 -14.93
C LEU A 8 -19.41 6.83 -14.56
N VAL A 9 -20.28 6.33 -15.45
CA VAL A 9 -21.06 5.11 -15.22
C VAL A 9 -20.16 3.88 -15.12
N VAL A 10 -19.15 3.78 -15.99
CA VAL A 10 -18.18 2.67 -15.97
C VAL A 10 -17.36 2.68 -14.68
N LEU A 11 -16.86 3.84 -14.25
CA LEU A 11 -16.13 3.96 -12.99
C LEU A 11 -17.00 3.62 -11.78
N PHE A 12 -18.27 4.04 -11.78
CA PHE A 12 -19.20 3.76 -10.71
C PHE A 12 -19.53 2.26 -10.63
N ALA A 13 -19.77 1.62 -11.78
CA ALA A 13 -19.97 0.18 -11.86
C ALA A 13 -18.71 -0.60 -11.44
N ALA A 14 -17.52 -0.13 -11.84
CA ALA A 14 -16.27 -0.71 -11.41
C ALA A 14 -16.13 -0.68 -9.88
N LEU A 15 -16.37 0.47 -9.24
CA LEU A 15 -16.37 0.59 -7.77
C LEU A 15 -17.39 -0.32 -7.11
N PHE A 16 -18.62 -0.39 -7.64
CA PHE A 16 -19.68 -1.24 -7.10
C PHE A 16 -19.34 -2.73 -7.15
N ILE A 17 -18.55 -3.17 -8.12
CA ILE A 17 -18.06 -4.56 -8.21
C ILE A 17 -16.80 -4.74 -7.35
N LEU A 18 -15.87 -3.79 -7.40
CA LEU A 18 -14.59 -3.88 -6.70
C LEU A 18 -14.78 -3.89 -5.19
N VAL A 19 -15.62 -3.03 -4.64
CA VAL A 19 -15.85 -2.91 -3.18
C VAL A 19 -16.27 -4.24 -2.54
N PRO A 20 -17.34 -4.93 -2.98
CA PRO A 20 -17.73 -6.21 -2.39
C PRO A 20 -16.73 -7.33 -2.74
N LEU A 21 -16.07 -7.28 -3.90
CA LEU A 21 -14.97 -8.22 -4.19
C LEU A 21 -13.82 -8.03 -3.20
N LEU A 22 -13.46 -6.78 -2.92
CA LEU A 22 -12.40 -6.44 -1.99
C LEU A 22 -12.82 -6.78 -0.58
N GLU A 23 -14.05 -6.53 -0.14
CA GLU A 23 -14.52 -6.97 1.18
C GLU A 23 -14.59 -8.50 1.32
N LYS A 24 -14.90 -9.20 0.23
CA LYS A 24 -14.98 -10.67 0.21
C LYS A 24 -13.60 -11.35 0.13
N HIS A 25 -12.64 -10.74 -0.57
CA HIS A 25 -11.30 -11.30 -0.79
C HIS A 25 -10.23 -10.68 0.10
N ALA A 26 -10.42 -9.45 0.58
CA ALA A 26 -9.72 -8.94 1.75
C ALA A 26 -10.28 -9.71 2.93
N SER A 27 -9.68 -10.87 3.16
CA SER A 27 -9.77 -11.59 4.41
C SER A 27 -9.76 -10.56 5.54
N LYS A 28 -10.86 -10.48 6.31
CA LYS A 28 -10.87 -9.80 7.62
C LYS A 28 -9.78 -10.38 8.55
N GLY A 29 -9.19 -11.51 8.20
CA GLY A 29 -7.98 -12.08 8.78
C GLY A 29 -6.78 -11.71 7.93
N ASP A 30 -6.26 -10.53 8.16
CA ASP A 30 -4.97 -10.42 8.82
C ASP A 30 -5.07 -9.09 9.57
N ALA A 31 -5.32 -9.14 10.88
CA ALA A 31 -4.23 -8.80 11.78
C ALA A 31 -2.90 -9.25 11.17
N ILE A 32 -2.45 -8.51 10.14
CA ILE A 32 -1.08 -8.55 9.67
C ILE A 32 -0.33 -8.48 10.98
N ASN A 33 0.67 -9.32 11.12
CA ASN A 33 1.60 -9.24 12.23
C ASN A 33 2.35 -7.89 12.10
N GLU A 34 1.63 -6.77 12.12
CA GLU A 34 2.02 -5.39 11.95
C GLU A 34 2.97 -5.07 13.09
N SER A 35 2.73 -5.63 14.27
CA SER A 35 3.69 -5.65 15.39
C SER A 35 5.03 -6.28 15.02
N ARG A 36 5.06 -7.35 14.22
CA ARG A 36 6.29 -8.09 13.87
C ARG A 36 7.04 -7.40 12.73
N ILE A 37 6.35 -6.85 11.73
CA ILE A 37 6.92 -6.08 10.63
C ILE A 37 7.36 -4.67 11.10
N SER A 38 6.54 -4.01 11.92
CA SER A 38 6.87 -2.71 12.54
C SER A 38 8.11 -2.80 13.45
N ARG A 39 8.31 -3.91 14.16
CA ARG A 39 9.53 -4.09 14.98
C ARG A 39 10.82 -4.10 14.15
N TRP A 40 10.77 -4.52 12.89
CA TRP A 40 11.94 -4.52 12.00
C TRP A 40 12.10 -3.23 11.19
N ILE A 41 11.08 -2.36 11.14
CA ILE A 41 11.18 -1.08 10.41
C ILE A 41 12.22 -0.14 11.03
N ILE A 42 12.25 -0.08 12.37
CA ILE A 42 13.19 0.76 13.13
C ILE A 42 14.66 0.33 12.87
N PRO A 43 15.07 -0.94 13.06
CA PRO A 43 16.45 -1.34 12.82
C PRO A 43 16.87 -1.24 11.35
N LEU A 44 15.97 -1.55 10.41
CA LEU A 44 16.27 -1.39 8.98
C LEU A 44 16.46 0.08 8.60
N MET A 45 15.65 0.99 9.15
CA MET A 45 15.79 2.43 8.91
C MET A 45 17.11 2.97 9.48
N ALA A 46 17.52 2.50 10.67
CA ALA A 46 18.83 2.83 11.23
C ALA A 46 19.99 2.31 10.35
N ALA A 47 19.88 1.08 9.82
CA ALA A 47 20.88 0.53 8.91
C ALA A 47 21.02 1.37 7.63
N VAL A 48 19.89 1.79 7.04
CA VAL A 48 19.90 2.66 5.85
C VAL A 48 20.54 4.02 6.15
N LEU A 49 20.28 4.61 7.31
CA LEU A 49 20.93 5.87 7.71
C LEU A 49 22.44 5.72 7.87
N ILE A 50 22.89 4.65 8.52
CA ILE A 50 24.32 4.36 8.70
C ILE A 50 24.99 4.14 7.34
N LEU A 51 24.38 3.35 6.47
CA LEU A 51 24.86 3.12 5.11
C LEU A 51 24.87 4.41 4.28
N GLY A 52 23.90 5.29 4.45
CA GLY A 52 23.86 6.60 3.81
C GLY A 52 25.00 7.51 4.26
N ILE A 53 25.29 7.55 5.56
CA ILE A 53 26.43 8.31 6.12
C ILE A 53 27.75 7.72 5.62
N LEU A 54 27.92 6.40 5.69
CA LEU A 54 29.10 5.72 5.16
C LEU A 54 29.29 6.04 3.67
N ARG A 55 28.22 5.97 2.87
CA ARG A 55 28.28 6.34 1.46
C ARG A 55 28.66 7.79 1.24
N HIS A 56 28.19 8.72 2.08
CA HIS A 56 28.52 10.14 1.95
C HIS A 56 29.98 10.46 2.34
N TYR A 57 30.56 9.72 3.27
CA TYR A 57 31.96 9.91 3.70
C TYR A 57 32.98 9.09 2.90
N PHE A 58 32.59 7.92 2.37
CA PHE A 58 33.44 7.02 1.57
C PHE A 58 33.17 7.09 0.05
N GLY A 59 32.31 8.00 -0.41
CA GLY A 59 31.92 8.17 -1.82
C GLY A 59 31.77 9.63 -2.21
#